data_AF-A0A0B1S2A1-F1
#
_entry.id   AF-A0A0B1S2A1-F1
#
_cell.length_a   1.000
_cell.length_b   1.000
_cell.length_c   1.000
_cell.angle_alpha   90.00
_cell.angle_beta   90.00
_cell.angle_gamma   90.00
#
_symmetry.space_group_name_H-M   'P 1'
#
loop_
_entity.id
_entity.type
_entity.pdbx_description
1 polymer ?
#
loop_
_entity_poly.entity_id
_entity_poly.type
_entity_poly.pdbx_seq_one_letter_code
_entity_poly.pdbx_strand_id
1 'polypeptide(L)'
;MGEKSGYLAAMAALATGADRAIVSQENFTENDVKQIVKDAIAKVNEGLSHYTIVKSEGTSEQWSCKRLKDAIKELDKENQLSVRIDVLCHAQEGGSPSAFDRQMGLRKAIYAFQGFMNPRKMGDSDCCVLGLVGRTLKFSPVSELVKEVCFPHRLPLKQWWIPLIPLIGALSEVKDAIDEEKV
;
A
#
# COMPACT_ATOMS: atom_id res chain seq x y z
N MET A 1 7.16 -1.20 -6.84
CA MET A 1 7.90 -1.39 -5.59
C MET A 1 6.96 -1.81 -4.47
N GLY A 2 7.49 -1.94 -3.25
CA GLY A 2 6.77 -2.45 -2.10
C GLY A 2 6.91 -3.96 -1.95
N GLU A 3 7.32 -4.68 -3.00
CA GLU A 3 7.46 -6.13 -3.02
C GLU A 3 6.27 -6.80 -2.30
N LYS A 4 6.49 -7.45 -1.15
CA LYS A 4 5.46 -8.12 -0.35
C LYS A 4 4.59 -7.17 0.49
N SER A 5 4.98 -5.90 0.66
CA SER A 5 4.23 -4.87 1.38
C SER A 5 3.40 -3.99 0.44
N GLY A 6 2.07 -4.08 0.55
CA GLY A 6 1.15 -3.19 -0.15
C GLY A 6 1.08 -1.76 0.38
N TYR A 7 1.82 -1.43 1.45
CA TYR A 7 1.75 -0.12 2.12
C TYR A 7 1.88 1.05 1.15
N LEU A 8 2.89 1.00 0.28
CA LEU A 8 3.14 2.08 -0.68
C LEU A 8 1.98 2.24 -1.66
N ALA A 9 1.42 1.12 -2.15
CA ALA A 9 0.30 1.15 -3.08
C ALA A 9 -0.99 1.67 -2.41
N ALA A 10 -1.30 1.20 -1.20
CA ALA A 10 -2.47 1.64 -0.44
C ALA A 10 -2.40 3.13 -0.10
N MET A 11 -1.26 3.61 0.42
CA MET A 11 -1.09 5.03 0.76
C MET A 11 -1.06 5.93 -0.47
N ALA A 12 -0.43 5.49 -1.56
CA ALA A 12 -0.43 6.22 -2.82
C ALA A 12 -1.86 6.34 -3.37
N ALA A 13 -2.61 5.24 -3.43
CA ALA A 13 -3.99 5.23 -3.88
C ALA A 13 -4.87 6.18 -3.06
N LEU A 14 -4.74 6.13 -1.74
CA LEU A 14 -5.49 7.02 -0.84
C LEU A 14 -5.11 8.50 -1.06
N ALA A 15 -3.82 8.80 -1.24
CA ALA A 15 -3.35 10.17 -1.46
C ALA A 15 -3.71 10.74 -2.84
N THR A 16 -3.81 9.89 -3.86
CA THR A 16 -4.13 10.31 -5.23
C THR A 16 -5.62 10.23 -5.56
N GLY A 17 -6.46 9.69 -4.66
CA GLY A 17 -7.87 9.42 -4.96
C GLY A 17 -8.05 8.36 -6.05
N ALA A 18 -7.18 7.34 -6.06
CA ALA A 18 -7.33 6.23 -6.99
C ALA A 18 -8.59 5.42 -6.67
N ASP A 19 -9.19 4.81 -7.69
CA ASP A 19 -10.45 4.08 -7.57
C ASP A 19 -10.26 2.69 -6.93
N ARG A 20 -9.10 2.09 -7.16
CA ARG A 20 -8.77 0.78 -6.59
C ARG A 20 -7.30 0.69 -6.25
N ALA A 21 -7.01 0.11 -5.09
CA ALA A 21 -5.68 -0.40 -4.75
C ALA A 21 -5.68 -1.93 -4.87
N ILE A 22 -4.66 -2.50 -5.52
CA ILE A 22 -4.42 -3.94 -5.54
C ILE A 22 -3.15 -4.19 -4.74
N VAL A 23 -3.27 -4.84 -3.59
CA VAL A 23 -2.16 -5.10 -2.66
C VAL A 23 -1.93 -6.59 -2.48
N SER A 24 -0.74 -6.97 -2.04
CA SER A 24 -0.34 -8.37 -1.81
C SER A 24 -0.96 -9.00 -0.56
N GLN A 25 -1.53 -8.17 0.32
CA GLN A 25 -2.20 -8.55 1.56
C GLN A 25 -3.63 -9.03 1.33
N GLU A 26 -4.20 -8.76 0.16
CA GLU A 26 -5.57 -9.10 -0.19
C GLU A 26 -5.58 -10.08 -1.35
N ASN A 27 -6.57 -10.98 -1.34
CA ASN A 27 -6.79 -11.87 -2.46
C ASN A 27 -7.40 -11.08 -3.61
N PHE A 28 -6.87 -11.28 -4.81
CA PHE A 28 -7.38 -10.66 -6.02
C PHE A 28 -7.83 -11.75 -7.00
N THR A 29 -9.09 -11.69 -7.40
CA THR A 29 -9.79 -12.74 -8.15
C THR A 29 -10.35 -12.20 -9.46
N GLU A 30 -10.84 -13.11 -10.32
CA GLU A 30 -11.52 -12.70 -11.56
C GLU A 30 -12.77 -11.85 -11.30
N ASN A 31 -13.46 -12.07 -10.17
CA ASN A 31 -14.64 -11.28 -9.81
C ASN A 31 -14.26 -9.83 -9.49
N ASP A 32 -13.11 -9.59 -8.88
CA ASP A 32 -12.60 -8.24 -8.66
C ASP A 32 -12.35 -7.50 -9.98
N VAL A 33 -11.84 -8.20 -11.00
CA VAL A 33 -11.64 -7.62 -12.34
C VAL A 33 -12.97 -7.27 -12.99
N LYS A 34 -13.98 -8.14 -12.89
CA LYS A 34 -15.33 -7.85 -13.39
C LYS A 34 -15.93 -6.62 -12.71
N GLN A 35 -15.74 -6.50 -11.41
CA GLN A 35 -16.22 -5.36 -10.64
C GLN A 35 -15.51 -4.08 -11.08
N ILE A 36 -14.17 -4.10 -11.22
CA ILE A 36 -13.39 -2.98 -11.76
C ILE A 36 -13.92 -2.50 -13.13
N VAL A 37 -14.21 -3.43 -14.05
CA VAL A 37 -14.73 -3.07 -15.38
C VAL A 37 -16.11 -2.42 -15.28
N LYS A 38 -17.00 -2.99 -14.46
CA LYS A 38 -18.34 -2.45 -14.22
C LYS A 38 -18.26 -1.03 -13.65
N ASP A 39 -17.41 -0.81 -12.67
CA ASP A 39 -17.25 0.49 -12.01
C ASP A 39 -16.60 1.52 -12.94
N ALA A 40 -15.60 1.11 -13.73
CA ALA A 40 -14.98 1.97 -14.73
C ALA A 40 -15.99 2.42 -15.81
N ILE A 41 -16.83 1.51 -16.31
CA ILE A 41 -17.87 1.84 -17.29
C ILE A 41 -18.92 2.77 -16.67
N ALA A 42 -19.36 2.50 -15.42
CA ALA A 42 -20.30 3.36 -14.73
C ALA A 42 -19.77 4.80 -14.61
N LYS A 43 -18.51 4.96 -14.23
CA LYS A 43 -17.86 6.28 -14.14
C LYS A 43 -17.74 7.01 -15.47
N VAL A 44 -17.40 6.30 -16.53
CA VAL A 44 -17.37 6.88 -17.88
C VAL A 44 -18.76 7.37 -18.29
N ASN A 45 -19.80 6.62 -17.98
CA ASN A 45 -21.19 7.02 -18.26
C ASN A 45 -21.66 8.21 -17.42
N GLU A 46 -21.10 8.40 -16.22
CA GLU A 46 -21.31 9.58 -15.38
C GLU A 46 -20.49 10.81 -15.85
N GLY A 47 -19.64 10.65 -16.88
CA GLY A 47 -18.84 11.72 -17.47
C GLY A 47 -17.44 11.88 -16.89
N LEU A 48 -17.00 10.96 -16.02
CA LEU A 48 -15.62 10.94 -15.52
C LEU A 48 -14.66 10.37 -16.58
N SER A 49 -13.50 10.99 -16.73
CA SER A 49 -12.57 10.66 -17.81
C SER A 49 -11.61 9.51 -17.48
N HIS A 50 -11.41 9.19 -16.20
CA HIS A 50 -10.36 8.27 -15.75
C HIS A 50 -10.82 7.34 -14.63
N TYR A 51 -10.33 6.10 -14.71
CA TYR A 51 -10.37 5.10 -13.64
C TYR A 51 -8.93 4.64 -13.37
N THR A 52 -8.40 4.92 -12.19
CA THR A 52 -7.02 4.74 -11.78
C THR A 52 -6.89 3.54 -10.83
N ILE A 53 -6.02 2.60 -11.20
CA ILE A 53 -5.71 1.43 -10.38
C ILE A 53 -4.25 1.54 -9.93
N VAL A 54 -4.01 1.52 -8.63
CA VAL A 54 -2.65 1.45 -8.06
C VAL A 54 -2.39 0.03 -7.61
N LYS A 55 -1.41 -0.63 -8.23
CA LYS A 55 -1.09 -2.03 -7.96
C LYS A 55 0.29 -2.16 -7.34
N SER A 56 0.43 -2.92 -6.25
CA SER A 56 1.74 -3.26 -5.69
C SER A 56 2.47 -4.31 -6.52
N GLU A 57 3.79 -4.37 -6.38
CA GLU A 57 4.63 -5.26 -7.18
C GLU A 57 4.44 -6.73 -6.82
N GLY A 58 4.45 -7.07 -5.53
CA GLY A 58 4.36 -8.46 -5.05
C GLY A 58 2.94 -9.00 -4.91
N THR A 59 1.96 -8.43 -5.62
CA THR A 59 0.68 -9.12 -5.81
C THR A 59 0.88 -10.40 -6.63
N SER A 60 -0.09 -11.32 -6.60
CA SER A 60 -0.06 -12.58 -7.36
C SER A 60 0.45 -12.42 -8.81
N GLU A 61 1.40 -13.27 -9.22
CA GLU A 61 1.95 -13.31 -10.59
C GLU A 61 0.86 -13.60 -11.63
N GLN A 62 -0.21 -14.30 -11.22
CA GLN A 62 -1.36 -14.59 -12.06
C GLN A 62 -2.01 -13.30 -12.60
N TRP A 63 -1.93 -12.21 -11.83
CA TRP A 63 -2.48 -10.91 -12.18
C TRP A 63 -1.39 -9.89 -12.45
N SER A 64 -0.51 -10.20 -13.40
CA SER A 64 0.43 -9.22 -13.95
C SER A 64 -0.32 -8.01 -14.55
N CYS A 65 0.31 -6.83 -14.63
CA CYS A 65 -0.32 -5.64 -15.22
C CYS A 65 -0.79 -5.89 -16.67
N LYS A 66 -0.04 -6.71 -17.42
CA LYS A 66 -0.42 -7.12 -18.78
C LYS A 66 -1.68 -7.97 -18.76
N ARG A 67 -1.71 -9.02 -17.93
CA ARG A 67 -2.89 -9.90 -17.80
C ARG A 67 -4.12 -9.13 -17.34
N LEU A 68 -3.98 -8.19 -16.40
CA LEU A 68 -5.08 -7.34 -15.95
C LEU A 68 -5.62 -6.47 -17.09
N LYS A 69 -4.73 -5.85 -17.88
CA LYS A 69 -5.13 -5.08 -19.06
C LYS A 69 -5.86 -5.92 -20.09
N ASP A 70 -5.36 -7.13 -20.37
CA ASP A 70 -5.98 -8.02 -21.34
C ASP A 70 -7.35 -8.49 -20.84
N ALA A 71 -7.46 -8.84 -19.54
CA ALA A 71 -8.74 -9.21 -18.91
C ALA A 71 -9.78 -8.08 -18.97
N ILE A 72 -9.37 -6.82 -18.72
CA ILE A 72 -10.27 -5.67 -18.82
C ILE A 72 -10.79 -5.52 -20.26
N LYS A 73 -9.91 -5.65 -21.26
CA LYS A 73 -10.30 -5.58 -22.67
C LYS A 73 -11.23 -6.72 -23.10
N GLU A 74 -11.02 -7.92 -22.58
CA GLU A 74 -11.88 -9.09 -22.85
C GLU A 74 -13.29 -8.89 -22.27
N LEU A 75 -13.40 -8.23 -21.11
CA LEU A 75 -14.67 -7.98 -20.43
C LEU A 75 -15.40 -6.74 -20.97
N ASP A 76 -14.68 -5.76 -21.49
CA ASP A 76 -15.24 -4.56 -22.13
C ASP A 76 -15.70 -4.85 -23.57
N LYS A 77 -16.87 -5.48 -23.70
CA LYS A 77 -17.45 -5.90 -24.98
C LYS A 77 -17.77 -4.73 -25.92
N GLU A 78 -18.04 -3.55 -25.37
CA GLU A 78 -18.41 -2.36 -26.12
C GLU A 78 -17.21 -1.46 -26.43
N ASN A 79 -16.02 -1.85 -25.96
CA ASN A 79 -14.75 -1.16 -26.19
C ASN A 79 -14.81 0.33 -25.79
N GLN A 80 -15.47 0.61 -24.66
CA GLN A 80 -15.64 1.95 -24.09
C GLN A 80 -14.39 2.41 -23.33
N LEU A 81 -13.54 1.48 -22.89
CA LEU A 81 -12.38 1.73 -22.04
C LEU A 81 -11.07 1.61 -22.80
N SER A 82 -10.14 2.54 -22.53
CA SER A 82 -8.76 2.47 -22.99
C SER A 82 -7.81 2.30 -21.82
N VAL A 83 -7.14 1.13 -21.73
CA VAL A 83 -6.25 0.81 -20.60
C VAL A 83 -4.79 1.12 -20.93
N ARG A 84 -4.17 1.97 -20.10
CA ARG A 84 -2.73 2.27 -20.10
C ARG A 84 -2.07 1.66 -18.87
N ILE A 85 -0.81 1.25 -19.03
CA ILE A 85 0.00 0.68 -17.94
C ILE A 85 1.22 1.56 -17.78
N ASP A 86 1.38 2.12 -16.59
CA ASP A 86 2.56 2.91 -16.22
C ASP A 86 3.30 2.22 -15.08
N VAL A 87 4.56 1.85 -15.33
CA VAL A 87 5.42 1.21 -14.32
C VAL A 87 6.51 2.20 -13.94
N LEU A 88 6.40 2.77 -12.74
CA LEU A 88 7.29 3.85 -12.29
C LEU A 88 8.74 3.40 -12.02
N CYS A 89 8.97 2.10 -11.81
CA CYS A 89 10.30 1.53 -11.51
C CYS A 89 11.04 2.32 -10.40
N HIS A 90 12.35 2.53 -10.55
CA HIS A 90 13.21 3.21 -9.58
C HIS A 90 12.92 4.70 -9.38
N ALA A 91 12.08 5.34 -10.21
CA ALA A 91 11.66 6.71 -9.97
C ALA A 91 10.92 6.87 -8.62
N GLN A 92 10.39 5.77 -8.08
CA GLN A 92 9.77 5.68 -6.75
C GLN A 92 10.77 5.89 -5.60
N GLU A 93 12.08 5.70 -5.81
CA GLU A 93 13.12 6.02 -4.83
C GLU A 93 13.30 7.54 -4.66
N GLY A 94 12.73 8.32 -5.59
CA GLY A 94 12.81 9.76 -5.62
C GLY A 94 14.14 10.26 -6.16
N GLY A 95 14.46 11.50 -5.80
CA GLY A 95 15.74 12.12 -6.12
C GLY A 95 16.31 12.77 -4.87
N SER A 96 16.04 14.06 -4.70
CA SER A 96 16.35 14.73 -3.43
C SER A 96 15.34 14.34 -2.34
N PRO A 97 15.78 14.03 -1.11
CA PRO A 97 14.88 13.64 -0.03
C PRO A 97 13.93 14.78 0.36
N SER A 98 12.70 14.40 0.71
CA SER A 98 11.66 15.35 1.13
C SER A 98 12.08 16.13 2.38
N ALA A 99 11.40 17.25 2.67
CA ALA A 99 11.62 17.98 3.93
C ALA A 99 11.34 17.09 5.16
N PHE A 100 10.32 16.23 5.06
CA PHE A 100 9.98 15.27 6.10
C PHE A 100 11.10 14.25 6.34
N ASP A 101 11.62 13.62 5.27
CA ASP A 101 12.67 12.61 5.39
C ASP A 101 13.97 13.21 5.93
N ARG A 102 14.33 14.43 5.50
CA ARG A 102 15.50 15.14 6.02
C ARG A 102 15.38 15.43 7.53
N GLN A 103 14.24 15.95 7.98
CA GLN A 103 14.01 16.22 9.40
C GLN A 103 13.93 14.93 10.22
N MET A 104 13.24 13.90 9.71
CA MET A 104 13.11 12.61 10.39
C MET A 104 14.48 11.92 10.50
N GLY A 105 15.31 11.96 9.46
CA GLY A 105 16.67 11.44 9.47
C GLY A 105 17.52 12.10 10.56
N LEU A 106 17.50 13.44 10.63
CA LEU A 106 18.21 14.18 11.67
C LEU A 106 17.71 13.82 13.08
N ARG A 107 16.39 13.79 13.28
CA ARG A 107 15.79 13.42 14.57
C ARG A 107 16.20 12.00 14.99
N LYS A 108 16.13 11.03 14.08
CA LYS A 108 16.57 9.66 14.35
C LYS A 108 18.06 9.59 14.69
N ALA A 109 18.92 10.32 13.98
CA ALA A 109 20.36 10.37 14.25
C ALA A 109 20.66 10.92 15.66
N ILE A 110 20.00 12.02 16.05
CA ILE A 110 20.14 12.60 17.40
C ILE A 110 19.68 11.60 18.47
N TYR A 111 18.53 10.95 18.29
CA TYR A 111 18.03 9.97 19.23
C TYR A 111 18.96 8.76 19.34
N ALA A 112 19.43 8.23 18.22
CA ALA A 112 20.39 7.12 18.19
C ALA A 112 21.69 7.48 18.92
N PHE A 113 22.24 8.68 18.69
CA PHE A 113 23.42 9.17 19.41
C PHE A 113 23.18 9.29 20.91
N GLN A 114 22.01 9.79 21.32
CA GLN A 114 21.64 9.84 22.74
C GLN A 114 21.51 8.45 23.38
N GLY A 115 20.98 7.46 22.63
CA GLY A 115 20.93 6.07 23.07
C GLY A 115 22.33 5.47 23.23
N PHE A 116 23.24 5.76 22.30
CA PHE A 116 24.64 5.33 22.38
C PHE A 116 25.38 5.95 23.58
N MET A 117 25.24 7.27 23.80
CA MET A 117 25.90 7.99 24.90
C MET A 117 25.32 7.64 26.28
N ASN A 118 24.05 7.24 26.34
CA ASN A 118 23.39 6.81 27.57
C ASN A 118 22.49 5.60 27.27
N PRO A 119 23.04 4.37 27.30
CA PRO A 119 22.31 3.15 26.98
C PRO A 119 21.02 2.94 27.78
N ARG A 120 20.92 3.51 28.99
CA ARG A 120 19.68 3.48 29.79
C ARG A 120 18.48 4.09 29.06
N LYS A 121 18.69 4.98 28.08
CA LYS A 121 17.61 5.53 27.23
C LYS A 121 17.02 4.52 26.26
N MET A 122 17.76 3.45 25.94
CA MET A 122 17.28 2.36 25.10
C MET A 122 16.45 1.33 25.88
N GLY A 123 16.43 1.43 27.21
CA GLY A 123 15.82 0.46 28.13
C GLY A 123 16.85 -0.55 28.63
N ASP A 124 16.37 -1.72 29.04
CA ASP A 124 17.20 -2.79 29.62
C ASP A 124 17.92 -3.65 28.55
N SER A 125 17.80 -3.29 27.28
CA SER A 125 18.37 -4.04 26.16
C SER A 125 19.40 -3.21 25.39
N ASP A 126 20.56 -3.83 25.13
CA ASP A 126 21.65 -3.22 24.37
C ASP A 126 21.42 -3.30 22.84
N CYS A 127 20.39 -4.02 22.38
CA CYS A 127 20.08 -4.21 20.97
C CYS A 127 18.61 -3.84 20.67
N CYS A 128 18.42 -2.68 20.08
CA CYS A 128 17.11 -2.10 19.81
C CYS A 128 17.01 -1.48 18.41
N VAL A 129 15.80 -1.40 17.88
CA VAL A 129 15.45 -0.66 16.67
C VAL A 129 14.79 0.65 17.06
N LEU A 130 15.25 1.77 16.50
CA LEU A 130 14.61 3.07 16.65
C LEU A 130 13.47 3.22 15.62
N GLY A 131 12.24 3.12 16.10
CA GLY A 131 11.02 3.25 15.31
C GLY A 131 10.23 4.53 15.62
N LEU A 132 9.33 4.91 14.71
CA LEU A 132 8.29 5.90 14.99
C LEU A 132 7.01 5.16 15.38
N VAL A 133 6.52 5.35 16.60
CA VAL A 133 5.26 4.78 17.08
C VAL A 133 4.30 5.92 17.36
N GLY A 134 3.27 6.05 16.53
CA GLY A 134 2.39 7.22 16.52
C GLY A 134 3.20 8.49 16.23
N ARG A 135 3.40 9.32 17.26
CA ARG A 135 4.09 10.62 17.13
C ARG A 135 5.51 10.63 17.71
N THR A 136 5.91 9.56 18.39
CA THR A 136 7.14 9.53 19.20
C THR A 136 8.16 8.53 18.65
N LEU A 137 9.43 8.90 18.76
CA LEU A 137 10.53 7.98 18.47
C LEU A 137 10.76 7.09 19.69
N LYS A 138 10.74 5.78 19.48
CA LYS A 138 10.87 4.78 20.54
C LYS A 138 11.94 3.75 20.17
N PHE A 139 12.75 3.37 21.14
CA PHE A 139 13.61 2.19 21.06
C PHE A 139 12.79 0.95 21.41
N SER A 140 12.78 -0.02 20.50
CA SER A 140 12.13 -1.31 20.71
C SER A 140 13.18 -2.42 20.68
N PRO A 141 13.29 -3.27 21.72
CA PRO A 141 14.25 -4.37 21.74
C PRO A 141 14.04 -5.32 20.55
N VAL A 142 15.13 -5.76 19.93
CA VAL A 142 15.07 -6.71 18.79
C VAL A 142 14.41 -8.02 19.21
N SER A 143 14.66 -8.49 20.43
CA SER A 143 14.08 -9.71 21.01
C SER A 143 12.54 -9.69 21.06
N GLU A 144 11.94 -8.51 21.21
CA GLU A 144 10.48 -8.33 21.16
C GLU A 144 10.00 -8.27 19.71
N LEU A 145 10.67 -7.50 18.85
CA LEU A 145 10.29 -7.33 17.44
C LEU A 145 10.33 -8.65 16.65
N VAL A 146 11.25 -9.56 16.96
CA VAL A 146 11.31 -10.90 16.34
C VAL A 146 9.98 -11.65 16.47
N LYS A 147 9.23 -11.42 17.56
CA LYS A 147 7.91 -12.06 17.79
C LYS A 147 6.81 -11.45 16.93
N GLU A 148 7.00 -10.23 16.45
CA GLU A 148 6.02 -9.46 15.68
C GLU A 148 6.31 -9.46 14.17
N VAL A 149 7.31 -10.20 13.71
CA VAL A 149 7.77 -10.20 12.31
C VAL A 149 7.59 -11.58 11.68
N CYS A 150 6.99 -11.59 10.49
CA CYS A 150 7.02 -12.75 9.59
C CYS A 150 8.27 -12.67 8.70
N PHE A 151 9.35 -13.33 9.12
CA PHE A 151 10.62 -13.31 8.38
C PHE A 151 10.54 -13.83 6.93
N PRO A 152 9.85 -14.94 6.61
CA PRO A 152 9.76 -15.41 5.22
C PRO A 152 9.14 -14.39 4.28
N HIS A 153 8.19 -13.60 4.79
CA HIS A 153 7.52 -12.55 4.03
C HIS A 153 8.16 -11.17 4.22
N ARG A 154 9.11 -11.01 5.15
CA ARG A 154 9.75 -9.72 5.50
C ARG A 154 8.73 -8.64 5.86
N LEU A 155 7.67 -9.02 6.57
CA LEU A 155 6.56 -8.14 6.96
C LEU A 155 6.31 -8.20 8.47
N PRO A 156 5.79 -7.13 9.09
CA PRO A 156 5.19 -7.25 10.41
C PRO A 156 3.92 -8.10 10.35
N LEU A 157 3.64 -8.87 11.41
CA LEU A 157 2.42 -9.67 11.54
C LEU A 157 1.18 -8.78 11.51
N LYS A 158 1.25 -7.61 12.15
CA LYS A 158 0.18 -6.62 12.17
C LYS A 158 0.55 -5.41 11.31
N GLN A 159 -0.26 -5.15 10.30
CA GLN A 159 -0.10 -4.03 9.36
C GLN A 159 -1.23 -3.02 9.62
N TRP A 160 -0.88 -1.90 10.24
CA TRP A 160 -1.85 -0.91 10.74
C TRP A 160 -2.66 -0.20 9.66
N TRP A 161 -2.20 -0.24 8.41
CA TRP A 161 -2.77 0.46 7.27
C TRP A 161 -3.75 -0.39 6.46
N ILE A 162 -3.85 -1.71 6.68
CA ILE A 162 -4.82 -2.58 5.99
C ILE A 162 -6.26 -2.07 6.17
N PRO A 163 -6.71 -1.67 7.38
CA PRO A 163 -8.06 -1.14 7.56
C PRO A 163 -8.35 0.16 6.79
N LEU A 164 -7.34 0.81 6.20
CA LEU A 164 -7.52 2.01 5.38
C LEU A 164 -7.84 1.66 3.92
N ILE A 165 -7.61 0.43 3.45
CA ILE A 165 -7.84 0.05 2.05
C ILE A 165 -9.31 0.19 1.65
N PRO A 166 -10.31 -0.26 2.45
CA PRO A 166 -11.72 -0.08 2.10
C PRO A 166 -12.13 1.40 1.94
N LEU A 167 -11.41 2.32 2.60
CA LEU A 167 -11.68 3.76 2.45
C LEU A 167 -11.39 4.26 1.03
N ILE A 168 -10.50 3.60 0.29
CA ILE A 168 -10.17 3.96 -1.09
C ILE A 168 -11.39 3.75 -1.99
N GLY A 169 -12.06 2.59 -1.86
CA GLY A 169 -13.31 2.29 -2.57
C GLY A 169 -14.42 3.27 -2.18
N ALA A 170 -14.63 3.44 -0.87
CA ALA A 170 -15.67 4.33 -0.35
C ALA A 170 -15.50 5.80 -0.78
N LEU A 171 -14.27 6.34 -0.77
CA LEU A 171 -13.98 7.72 -1.16
C LEU A 171 -14.06 7.95 -2.67
N SER A 172 -13.90 6.88 -3.47
CA SER A 172 -14.04 6.97 -4.92
C SER A 172 -15.50 6.82 -5.38
N GLU A 173 -16.47 6.73 -4.47
CA GLU A 173 -17.89 6.46 -4.79
C GLU A 173 -18.13 5.18 -5.58
N VAL A 174 -17.13 4.27 -5.59
CA VAL A 174 -17.33 2.92 -6.07
C VAL A 174 -18.23 2.24 -5.04
N LYS A 175 -19.47 1.96 -5.44
CA LYS A 175 -20.40 1.18 -4.61
C LYS A 175 -19.82 -0.22 -4.47
N ASP A 176 -19.07 -0.45 -3.40
CA ASP A 176 -18.85 -1.80 -2.93
C ASP A 176 -20.24 -2.41 -2.75
N ALA A 177 -20.55 -3.42 -3.57
CA ALA A 177 -21.62 -4.34 -3.26
C ALA A 177 -21.15 -5.08 -2.00
N ILE A 178 -21.35 -4.46 -0.84
CA ILE A 178 -21.26 -5.14 0.44
C ILE A 178 -22.36 -6.19 0.36
N ASP A 179 -21.97 -7.46 0.23
CA ASP A 179 -22.89 -8.60 0.29
C ASP A 179 -23.78 -8.46 1.53
N GLU A 180 -25.05 -8.13 1.34
CA GLU A 180 -26.10 -8.16 2.36
C GLU A 180 -26.45 -9.61 2.79
N GLU A 181 -25.73 -10.64 2.32
CA GLU A 181 -26.04 -12.06 2.57
C GLU A 181 -25.29 -12.71 3.74
N LYS A 182 -24.73 -11.94 4.68
CA LYS A 182 -24.19 -12.52 5.93
C LYS A 182 -24.71 -11.79 7.17
N VAL A 183 -26.00 -12.00 7.45
CA VAL A 183 -26.60 -11.89 8.79
C VAL A 183 -27.17 -13.24 9.17
#